data_AF-A0A8C1VSV3-F1
#
_entry.id   AF-A0A8C1VSV3-F1
#
_cell.length_a   1.000
_cell.length_b   1.000
_cell.length_c   1.000
_cell.angle_alpha   90.00
_cell.angle_beta   90.00
_cell.angle_gamma   90.00
#
_symmetry.space_group_name_H-M   'P 1'
#
loop_
_entity.id
_entity.type
_entity.pdbx_description
1 polymer ?
#
loop_
_entity_poly.entity_id
_entity_poly.type
_entity_poly.pdbx_seq_one_letter_code
_entity_poly.pdbx_strand_id
1 'polypeptide(L)' 'MSASGDAMAMFGMRLAEDQIKVLEENFTKVSKHPDYTTLMLISAECGLSEEETAVRSIYLSIYLSIYL' A
#
# COMPACT_ATOMS: atom_id res chain seq x y z
N MET A 1 8.12 6.42 -26.80
CA MET A 1 8.00 5.27 -25.88
C MET A 1 7.47 5.81 -24.57
N SER A 2 6.16 5.80 -24.37
CA SER A 2 5.57 6.24 -23.10
C SER A 2 5.10 4.98 -22.40
N ALA A 3 5.96 4.48 -21.51
CA ALA A 3 5.68 3.30 -20.73
C ALA A 3 4.43 3.54 -19.88
N SER A 4 3.50 2.61 -20.04
CA SER A 4 2.38 2.34 -19.15
C SER A 4 2.78 2.59 -17.68
N GLY A 5 2.18 3.58 -17.04
CA GLY A 5 2.51 3.97 -15.66
C GLY A 5 1.29 4.41 -14.86
N ASP A 6 0.13 3.83 -15.17
CA ASP A 6 -1.14 4.21 -14.55
C ASP A 6 -2.02 2.96 -14.33
N ALA A 7 -1.50 2.00 -13.56
CA ALA A 7 -2.25 0.79 -13.22
C ALA A 7 -2.94 0.83 -11.85
N MET A 8 -2.69 1.83 -10.98
CA MET A 8 -3.21 1.82 -9.60
C MET A 8 -3.86 3.14 -9.18
N ALA A 9 -4.54 3.83 -10.09
CA ALA A 9 -5.30 5.04 -9.80
C ALA A 9 -6.75 4.73 -9.36
N MET A 10 -6.98 3.70 -8.52
CA MET A 10 -8.35 3.30 -8.14
C MET A 10 -8.80 3.76 -6.75
N PHE A 11 -7.90 4.21 -5.86
CA PHE A 11 -8.28 4.80 -4.56
C PHE A 11 -7.29 5.89 -4.13
N GLY A 12 -7.39 7.09 -4.74
CA GLY A 12 -6.91 8.37 -4.20
C GLY A 12 -5.40 8.57 -3.90
N MET A 13 -4.60 7.51 -3.83
CA MET A 13 -3.17 7.56 -3.53
C MET A 13 -2.40 6.87 -4.64
N ARG A 14 -1.73 7.67 -5.48
CA ARG A 14 -0.68 7.16 -6.37
C ARG A 14 0.54 6.85 -5.50
N LEU A 15 0.63 5.61 -5.02
CA LEU A 15 1.85 5.11 -4.39
C LEU A 15 2.93 4.92 -5.46
N ALA A 16 4.18 5.25 -5.14
CA ALA A 16 5.32 4.95 -6.01
C ALA A 16 5.56 3.43 -6.06
N GLU A 17 6.14 2.92 -7.15
CA GLU A 17 6.44 1.48 -7.30
C GLU A 17 7.30 0.93 -6.15
N ASP A 18 8.22 1.75 -5.63
CA ASP A 18 9.09 1.41 -4.51
C ASP A 18 8.27 1.19 -3.23
N GLN A 19 7.27 2.05 -3.00
CA GLN A 19 6.37 1.93 -1.85
C GLN A 19 5.48 0.71 -1.97
N ILE A 20 4.96 0.43 -3.16
CA ILE A 20 4.16 -0.77 -3.44
C ILE A 20 4.96 -2.02 -3.12
N LYS A 21 6.23 -2.10 -3.55
CA LYS A 21 7.10 -3.26 -3.25
C LYS A 21 7.33 -3.45 -1.76
N VAL A 22 7.65 -2.37 -1.03
CA VAL A 22 7.85 -2.42 0.43
C VAL A 22 6.58 -2.90 1.13
N LEU A 23 5.43 -2.39 0.69
CA LEU A 23 4.14 -2.79 1.22
C LEU A 23 3.81 -4.26 0.91
N GLU A 24 3.99 -4.71 -0.32
CA GLU A 24 3.76 -6.11 -0.71
C GLU A 24 4.67 -7.06 0.08
N GLU A 25 5.95 -6.71 0.26
CA GLU A 25 6.86 -7.50 1.08
C GLU A 25 6.42 -7.54 2.55
N ASN A 26 6.00 -6.42 3.13
CA ASN A 26 5.52 -6.37 4.51
C ASN A 26 4.25 -7.23 4.69
N PHE A 27 3.26 -7.09 3.80
CA PHE A 27 2.01 -7.87 3.87
C PHE A 27 2.20 -9.36 3.54
N THR A 28 3.21 -9.70 2.75
CA THR A 28 3.50 -11.10 2.43
C THR A 28 4.34 -11.77 3.52
N LYS A 29 5.31 -11.04 4.10
CA LYS A 29 6.27 -11.60 5.09
C LYS A 29 5.79 -11.48 6.54
N VAL A 30 5.10 -10.41 6.91
CA VAL A 30 4.66 -10.16 8.29
C VAL A 30 3.29 -10.78 8.54
N SER A 31 2.29 -10.36 7.79
CA SER A 31 0.92 -10.91 7.85
C SER A 31 0.10 -10.40 6.67
N LYS A 32 -0.72 -11.28 6.06
CA LYS A 32 -1.69 -10.87 5.03
C LYS A 32 -2.85 -10.03 5.59
N HIS A 33 -3.02 -10.08 6.92
CA HIS A 33 -4.00 -9.32 7.67
C HIS A 33 -3.27 -8.63 8.83
N PRO A 34 -2.44 -7.61 8.54
CA PRO A 34 -1.82 -6.81 9.59
C PRO A 34 -2.93 -6.08 10.36
N ASP A 35 -2.75 -5.98 11.69
CA ASP A 35 -3.63 -5.17 12.52
C ASP A 35 -3.42 -3.68 12.21
N TYR A 36 -4.34 -2.85 12.71
CA TYR A 36 -4.31 -1.41 12.49
C TYR A 36 -2.97 -0.76 12.88
N THR A 37 -2.38 -1.19 14.00
CA THR A 37 -1.10 -0.67 14.49
C THR A 37 0.02 -0.97 13.50
N THR A 38 0.07 -2.20 13.00
CA THR A 38 1.07 -2.62 12.00
C THR A 38 0.90 -1.83 10.71
N LEU A 39 -0.34 -1.59 10.25
CA LEU A 39 -0.60 -0.78 9.08
C LEU A 39 -0.15 0.68 9.24
N MET A 40 -0.38 1.25 10.42
CA MET A 40 0.03 2.61 10.76
C MET A 40 1.57 2.73 10.73
N LEU A 41 2.29 1.76 11.30
CA LEU A 41 3.75 1.70 11.25
C LEU A 41 4.28 1.65 9.82
N ILE A 42 3.71 0.78 8.97
CA ILE A 42 4.14 0.65 7.57
C ILE A 42 3.83 1.94 6.79
N SER A 43 2.69 2.59 7.07
CA SER A 43 2.35 3.89 6.47
C SER A 43 3.37 4.97 6.84
N ALA A 44 3.82 5.00 8.10
CA ALA A 44 4.85 5.91 8.57
C ALA A 44 6.22 5.61 7.94
N GLU A 45 6.58 4.33 7.78
CA GLU A 45 7.81 3.91 7.07
C GLU A 45 7.79 4.32 5.59
N CYS A 46 6.61 4.36 4.96
CA CYS A 46 6.42 4.87 3.62
C CYS A 46 6.30 6.41 3.57
N GLY A 47 6.34 7.13 4.70
CA GLY A 47 6.15 8.57 4.73
C GLY A 47 4.74 9.02 4.30
N LEU A 48 3.75 8.14 4.49
CA LEU A 48 2.33 8.41 4.25
C LEU A 48 1.70 8.94 5.54
N SER A 49 0.62 9.72 5.40
CA SER A 49 -0.11 10.23 6.57
C SER A 49 -0.67 9.07 7.42
N GLU A 50 -0.59 9.21 8.74
CA GLU A 50 -1.16 8.29 9.74
C GLU A 50 -2.71 8.34 9.79
N GLU A 51 -3.34 9.05 8.85
CA GLU A 51 -4.79 9.16 8.77
C GLU A 51 -5.42 7.80 8.45
N GLU A 52 -6.46 7.43 9.21
CA GLU A 52 -7.24 6.20 9.00
C GLU A 52 -7.63 5.97 7.53
N THR A 53 -7.97 7.04 6.81
CA THR A 53 -8.32 6.98 5.37
C THR A 53 -7.14 6.61 4.47
N ALA A 54 -5.94 7.06 4.82
CA ALA A 54 -4.70 6.72 4.13
C ALA A 54 -4.31 5.27 4.41
N VAL A 55 -4.30 4.87 5.68
CA VAL A 55 -4.01 3.50 6.14
C VAL A 55 -4.93 2.48 5.48
N ARG A 56 -6.22 2.80 5.37
CA ARG A 56 -7.23 1.94 4.73
C ARG A 56 -7.11 1.89 3.20
N SER A 57 -6.70 2.99 2.57
CA SER A 57 -6.42 3.01 1.13
C SER A 57 -5.20 2.15 0.78
N ILE A 58 -4.15 2.20 1.60
CA ILE A 58 -2.96 1.34 1.47
C ILE A 58 -3.35 -0.14 1.59
N TYR A 59 -4.13 -0.49 2.62
CA TYR A 59 -4.62 -1.85 2.81
C TYR A 59 -5.39 -2.34 1.58
N LEU A 60 -6.31 -1.53 1.05
CA LEU A 60 -7.12 -1.93 -0.09
C LEU A 60 -6.30 -2.08 -1.37
N SER A 61 -5.36 -1.17 -1.63
CA SER A 61 -4.48 -1.24 -2.80
C SER A 61 -3.60 -2.48 -2.78
N ILE A 62 -3.00 -2.81 -1.63
CA ILE A 62 -2.13 -3.99 -1.49
C ILE A 62 -2.93 -5.28 -1.46
N TYR A 63 -4.05 -5.28 -0.74
CA TYR A 63 -4.96 -6.43 -0.71
C TYR A 63 -5.48 -6.76 -2.12
N LEU A 64 -5.79 -5.74 -2.93
CA LEU A 64 -6.17 -5.98 -4.33
C LEU A 64 -4.98 -6.46 -5.17
N SER A 65 -3.79 -5.88 -5.01
CA SER A 65 -2.57 -6.29 -5.75
C SER A 65 -2.13 -7.74 -5.45
N ILE A 66 -2.35 -8.22 -4.22
CA ILE A 66 -1.99 -9.59 -3.82
C ILE A 66 -3.05 -10.62 -4.26
N TYR A 67 -4.32 -10.22 -4.36
CA TYR A 67 -5.44 -11.14 -4.59
C TYR A 67 -6.03 -11.09 -6.01
N LEU A 68 -5.59 -10.15 -6.86
CA LEU A 68 -6.02 -10.00 -8.26
C LEU A 68 -4.87 -10.32 -9.22
#